data_AF-A0A7C7D651-F1
#
_entry.id   AF-A0A7C7D651-F1
#
_cell.length_a   1.000
_cell.length_b   1.000
_cell.length_c   1.000
_cell.angle_alpha   90.00
_cell.angle_beta   90.00
_cell.angle_gamma   90.00
#
_symmetry.space_group_name_H-M   'P 1'
#
loop_
_entity.id
_entity.type
_entity.pdbx_description
1 polymer ?
#
loop_
_entity_poly.entity_id
_entity_poly.type
_entity_poly.pdbx_seq_one_letter_code
_entity_poly.pdbx_strand_id
1 'polypeptide(L)'
;MFTCEFDSETTLRMRTKSRTQKSSSQQCGIRFYEKKGENDDMKHFATDDGRILTPPKELEPLLKGSFPAFSKLLGRIRFFYMADEIWDGKSLLTFSADGEQLIAVTLGGGVFYVHIANKDFRIADETSLDNVFKALKKTVPIGSQRPFEQLTANPDTNVFPCGYRCDLCLGSKEYDENNLTESDNFAYMNWVCYHGCVPGIDIERPPANKIGIFRCSGCNQNNNKFCRSITCSKEKGYTNCAECGEYHSCDVYRDSHYAGQCNLGITAEEVTKLVIPYCMKERLDILRAHFDMNGG
;
A
#
# COMPACT_ATOMS: atom_id res chain seq x y z
N MET A 1 29.83 -13.79 40.04
CA MET A 1 30.24 -13.93 38.62
C MET A 1 29.86 -15.33 38.20
N PHE A 2 28.88 -15.46 37.31
CA PHE A 2 28.37 -16.73 36.81
C PHE A 2 28.97 -16.95 35.42
N THR A 3 29.49 -18.14 35.16
CA THR A 3 29.91 -18.58 33.83
C THR A 3 29.02 -19.74 33.41
N CYS A 4 28.33 -19.60 32.27
CA CYS A 4 27.54 -20.66 31.66
C CYS A 4 28.35 -21.28 30.52
N GLU A 5 28.51 -22.60 30.58
CA GLU A 5 29.07 -23.39 29.49
C GLU A 5 28.00 -24.38 29.03
N PHE A 6 27.84 -24.52 27.71
CA PHE A 6 26.99 -25.53 27.10
C PHE A 6 27.90 -26.68 26.65
N ASP A 7 27.58 -27.91 27.08
CA ASP A 7 28.12 -29.10 26.43
C ASP A 7 27.18 -29.57 25.32
N SER A 8 27.72 -30.41 24.43
CA SER A 8 27.05 -30.88 23.21
C SER A 8 25.86 -31.83 23.45
N GLU A 9 25.42 -32.04 24.69
CA GLU A 9 24.33 -32.96 25.04
C GLU A 9 23.19 -32.28 25.83
N THR A 10 22.92 -31.00 25.57
CA THR A 10 21.70 -30.30 26.04
C THR A 10 21.48 -30.34 27.56
N THR A 11 22.56 -30.40 28.36
CA THR A 11 22.46 -30.36 29.82
C THR A 11 23.17 -29.11 30.37
N LEU A 12 22.42 -28.17 30.96
CA LEU A 12 22.99 -26.96 31.54
C LEU A 12 23.58 -27.26 32.93
N ARG A 13 24.90 -27.15 33.10
CA ARG A 13 25.57 -27.21 34.41
C ARG A 13 25.94 -25.81 34.91
N MET A 14 25.27 -25.36 35.98
CA MET A 14 25.66 -24.13 36.67
C MET A 14 26.61 -24.42 37.84
N ARG A 15 27.78 -23.76 37.87
CA ARG A 15 28.68 -23.73 39.04
C ARG A 15 28.60 -22.37 39.73
N THR A 16 28.37 -22.38 41.04
CA THR A 16 28.39 -21.17 41.86
C THR A 16 29.70 -21.12 42.68
N LYS A 17 30.38 -19.97 42.70
CA LYS A 17 31.39 -19.65 43.72
C LYS A 17 30.68 -18.92 44.84
N SER A 18 30.57 -19.53 46.03
CA SER A 18 30.03 -18.84 47.19
C SER A 18 31.03 -17.81 47.70
N ARG A 19 30.56 -16.58 47.92
CA ARG A 19 31.26 -15.56 48.70
C ARG A 19 30.32 -15.21 49.84
N THR A 20 30.76 -15.49 51.06
CA THR A 20 30.03 -15.26 52.31
C THR A 20 29.87 -13.76 52.56
N GLN A 21 28.64 -13.24 52.57
CA GLN A 21 28.25 -12.17 53.51
C GLN A 21 26.72 -11.88 53.53
N LYS A 22 26.20 -11.92 54.77
CA LYS A 22 25.02 -11.31 55.42
C LYS A 22 23.81 -10.78 54.63
N SER A 23 22.66 -11.34 55.02
CA SER A 23 21.34 -10.71 55.24
C SER A 23 20.72 -9.88 54.10
N SER A 24 19.96 -10.56 53.25
CA SER A 24 18.53 -10.32 53.03
C SER A 24 18.06 -11.42 52.08
N SER A 25 16.92 -12.05 52.36
CA SER A 25 16.37 -13.11 51.52
C SER A 25 15.81 -12.49 50.23
N GLN A 26 16.67 -12.21 49.25
CA GLN A 26 16.26 -12.01 47.87
C GLN A 26 16.19 -13.39 47.20
N GLN A 27 14.97 -13.88 46.98
CA GLN A 27 14.72 -14.98 46.06
C GLN A 27 15.20 -14.56 44.68
N CYS A 28 16.37 -15.06 44.27
CA CYS A 28 16.86 -14.93 42.90
C CYS A 28 16.13 -15.98 42.05
N GLY A 29 14.95 -15.63 41.54
CA GLY A 29 14.19 -16.46 40.62
C GLY A 29 14.81 -16.40 39.23
N ILE A 30 15.40 -17.49 38.76
CA ILE A 30 15.79 -17.65 37.36
C ILE A 30 14.50 -17.89 36.56
N ARG A 31 14.08 -16.93 35.72
CA ARG A 31 13.02 -17.14 34.74
C ARG A 31 13.64 -17.68 33.46
N PHE A 32 13.29 -18.91 33.10
CA PHE A 32 13.54 -19.43 31.77
C PHE A 32 12.50 -18.82 30.83
N TYR A 33 12.95 -18.02 29.86
CA TYR A 33 12.12 -17.66 28.72
C TYR A 33 12.31 -18.76 27.70
N GLU A 34 11.26 -19.56 27.49
CA GLU A 34 11.18 -20.44 26.34
C GLU A 34 11.11 -19.55 25.10
N LYS A 35 12.17 -19.55 24.28
CA LYS A 35 12.15 -18.84 23.00
C LYS A 35 11.19 -19.61 22.11
N LYS A 36 9.90 -19.24 22.12
CA LYS A 36 8.96 -19.68 21.10
C LYS A 36 9.61 -19.39 19.75
N GLY A 37 9.73 -20.42 18.92
CA GLY A 37 10.34 -20.32 17.60
C GLY A 37 9.72 -19.16 16.81
N GLU A 38 10.57 -18.47 16.04
CA GLU A 38 10.16 -17.54 14.99
C GLU A 38 9.30 -18.27 13.96
N ASN A 39 8.01 -18.42 14.23
CA ASN A 39 7.00 -18.26 13.20
C ASN A 39 6.62 -16.79 13.28
N ASP A 40 7.20 -16.01 12.37
CA ASP A 40 6.95 -14.59 12.18
C ASP A 40 5.54 -14.45 11.57
N ASP A 41 4.51 -14.62 12.41
CA ASP A 41 3.11 -14.45 12.00
C ASP A 41 2.92 -12.96 11.67
N MET A 42 2.81 -12.70 10.37
CA MET A 42 2.51 -11.40 9.78
C MET A 42 1.38 -10.73 10.57
N LYS A 43 1.59 -9.48 11.01
CA LYS A 43 0.53 -8.79 11.74
C LYS A 43 -0.58 -8.36 10.80
N HIS A 44 -1.81 -8.64 11.22
CA HIS A 44 -3.01 -8.26 10.50
C HIS A 44 -3.92 -7.40 11.34
N PHE A 45 -4.70 -6.55 10.67
CA PHE A 45 -5.84 -5.86 11.26
C PHE A 45 -7.11 -6.42 10.62
N ALA A 46 -8.06 -6.82 11.44
CA ALA A 46 -9.39 -7.16 10.94
C ALA A 46 -10.19 -5.87 10.73
N THR A 47 -10.85 -5.76 9.58
CA THR A 47 -11.85 -4.72 9.32
C THR A 47 -13.18 -5.09 9.99
N ASP A 48 -14.08 -4.11 10.12
CA ASP A 48 -15.43 -4.33 10.68
C ASP A 48 -16.25 -5.34 9.85
N ASP A 49 -15.92 -5.52 8.56
CA ASP A 49 -16.53 -6.50 7.65
C ASP A 49 -15.76 -7.83 7.55
N GLY A 50 -14.76 -8.05 8.41
CA GLY A 50 -14.06 -9.32 8.56
C GLY A 50 -12.90 -9.57 7.59
N ARG A 51 -12.54 -8.59 6.76
CA ARG A 51 -11.37 -8.64 5.88
C ARG A 51 -10.06 -8.44 6.65
N ILE A 52 -8.98 -8.94 6.08
CA ILE A 52 -7.64 -8.93 6.67
C ILE A 52 -6.81 -7.83 6.00
N LEU A 53 -6.51 -6.76 6.73
CA LEU A 53 -5.55 -5.74 6.29
C LEU A 53 -4.14 -6.18 6.66
N THR A 54 -3.25 -6.10 5.68
CA THR A 54 -1.82 -6.37 5.87
C THR A 54 -1.02 -5.11 5.56
N PRO A 55 -0.31 -4.55 6.55
CA PRO A 55 0.40 -3.29 6.40
C PRO A 55 1.73 -3.48 5.65
N PRO A 56 2.25 -2.43 4.98
CA PRO A 56 3.53 -2.45 4.26
C PRO A 56 4.69 -2.90 5.14
N LYS A 57 4.66 -2.52 6.42
CA LYS A 57 5.71 -2.88 7.39
C LYS A 57 5.87 -4.39 7.59
N GLU A 58 4.85 -5.17 7.27
CA GLU A 58 4.89 -6.63 7.36
C GLU A 58 5.23 -7.26 6.00
N LEU A 59 4.79 -6.63 4.89
CA LEU A 59 5.08 -7.09 3.52
C LEU A 59 6.51 -6.78 3.06
N GLU A 60 7.04 -5.62 3.40
CA GLU A 60 8.36 -5.15 2.95
C GLU A 60 9.50 -6.05 3.46
N PRO A 61 9.56 -6.48 4.74
CA PRO A 61 10.57 -7.43 5.21
C PRO A 61 10.47 -8.80 4.53
N LEU A 62 9.24 -9.26 4.23
CA LEU A 62 8.99 -10.52 3.53
C LEU A 62 9.53 -10.45 2.10
N LEU A 63 9.18 -9.40 1.36
CA LEU A 63 9.49 -9.25 -0.07
C LEU A 63 10.89 -8.64 -0.33
N LYS A 64 11.50 -7.99 0.66
CA LYS A 64 12.83 -7.38 0.58
C LYS A 64 12.96 -6.50 -0.67
N GLY A 65 13.98 -6.71 -1.49
CA GLY A 65 14.22 -5.95 -2.72
C GLY A 65 13.11 -6.06 -3.78
N SER A 66 12.20 -7.02 -3.67
CA SER A 66 11.07 -7.16 -4.60
C SER A 66 9.83 -6.33 -4.21
N PHE A 67 9.80 -5.73 -3.01
CA PHE A 67 8.66 -4.94 -2.54
C PHE A 67 8.27 -3.75 -3.47
N PRO A 68 9.22 -2.99 -4.04
CA PRO A 68 8.89 -1.95 -5.03
C PRO A 68 8.18 -2.51 -6.27
N ALA A 69 8.65 -3.66 -6.76
CA ALA A 69 8.04 -4.32 -7.93
C ALA A 69 6.64 -4.85 -7.62
N PHE A 70 6.44 -5.41 -6.41
CA PHE A 70 5.13 -5.84 -5.94
C PHE A 70 4.16 -4.65 -5.86
N SER A 71 4.58 -3.57 -5.22
CA SER A 71 3.77 -2.35 -5.12
C SER A 71 3.36 -1.85 -6.50
N LYS A 72 4.31 -1.78 -7.44
CA LYS A 72 4.08 -1.32 -8.82
C LYS A 72 3.14 -2.23 -9.61
N LEU A 73 3.22 -3.55 -9.40
CA LEU A 73 2.28 -4.51 -9.95
C LEU A 73 0.85 -4.20 -9.45
N LEU A 74 0.67 -4.09 -8.14
CA LEU A 74 -0.65 -3.83 -7.53
C LEU A 74 -1.25 -2.52 -8.01
N GLY A 75 -0.47 -1.43 -7.95
CA GLY A 75 -0.92 -0.11 -8.40
C GLY A 75 -1.39 -0.12 -9.84
N ARG A 76 -0.65 -0.80 -10.73
CA ARG A 76 -1.03 -0.91 -12.13
C ARG A 76 -2.28 -1.76 -12.35
N ILE A 77 -2.45 -2.87 -11.61
CA ILE A 77 -3.65 -3.70 -11.72
C ILE A 77 -4.89 -2.90 -11.28
N ARG A 78 -4.84 -2.29 -10.10
CA ARG A 78 -5.90 -1.43 -9.55
C ARG A 78 -6.32 -0.32 -10.50
N PHE A 79 -5.34 0.28 -11.17
CA PHE A 79 -5.61 1.37 -12.10
C PHE A 79 -6.31 0.90 -13.37
N PHE A 80 -5.77 -0.12 -14.05
CA PHE A 80 -6.23 -0.50 -15.39
C PHE A 80 -7.36 -1.53 -15.43
N TYR A 81 -7.65 -2.23 -14.33
CA TYR A 81 -8.60 -3.33 -14.33
C TYR A 81 -9.69 -3.14 -13.27
N MET A 82 -10.88 -3.62 -13.57
CA MET A 82 -12.01 -3.70 -12.64
C MET A 82 -12.06 -5.12 -12.11
N ALA A 83 -11.43 -5.35 -10.95
CA ALA A 83 -11.30 -6.67 -10.36
C ALA A 83 -11.40 -6.60 -8.84
N ASP A 84 -12.03 -7.60 -8.24
CA ASP A 84 -12.01 -7.85 -6.81
C ASP A 84 -10.68 -8.48 -6.43
N GLU A 85 -10.09 -7.98 -5.35
CA GLU A 85 -8.89 -8.54 -4.75
C GLU A 85 -9.28 -9.46 -3.59
N ILE A 86 -8.71 -10.65 -3.57
CA ILE A 86 -8.96 -11.67 -2.55
C ILE A 86 -7.61 -11.99 -1.91
N TRP A 87 -7.45 -11.58 -0.66
CA TRP A 87 -6.24 -11.81 0.13
C TRP A 87 -6.47 -12.90 1.19
N ASP A 88 -5.60 -13.91 1.21
CA ASP A 88 -5.69 -15.03 2.16
C ASP A 88 -5.14 -14.72 3.57
N GLY A 89 -4.56 -13.52 3.76
CA GLY A 89 -3.91 -13.16 5.02
C GLY A 89 -2.53 -13.79 5.20
N LYS A 90 -1.93 -14.41 4.18
CA LYS A 90 -0.67 -15.15 4.35
C LYS A 90 0.29 -14.94 3.19
N SER A 91 -0.12 -15.37 2.00
CA SER A 91 0.80 -15.43 0.87
C SER A 91 0.12 -15.32 -0.49
N LEU A 92 -1.20 -15.50 -0.59
CA LEU A 92 -1.91 -15.53 -1.87
C LEU A 92 -2.85 -14.34 -2.00
N LEU A 93 -2.57 -13.51 -3.01
CA LEU A 93 -3.45 -12.46 -3.48
C LEU A 93 -3.99 -12.82 -4.85
N THR A 94 -5.30 -12.89 -5.00
CA THR A 94 -5.97 -13.20 -6.26
C THR A 94 -6.78 -12.00 -6.73
N PHE A 95 -6.80 -11.78 -8.04
CA PHE A 95 -7.67 -10.79 -8.66
C PHE A 95 -8.69 -11.51 -9.54
N SER A 96 -9.96 -11.24 -9.31
CA SER A 96 -11.06 -11.85 -10.05
C SER A 96 -12.03 -10.82 -10.60
N ALA A 97 -12.60 -11.09 -11.78
CA ALA A 97 -13.69 -10.31 -12.35
C ALA A 97 -14.73 -11.27 -12.90
N ASP A 98 -16.02 -11.00 -12.64
CA ASP A 98 -17.15 -11.82 -13.11
C ASP A 98 -17.03 -13.33 -12.75
N GLY A 99 -16.40 -13.62 -11.61
CA GLY A 99 -16.16 -14.99 -11.14
C GLY A 99 -14.95 -15.69 -11.78
N GLU A 100 -14.23 -15.05 -12.68
CA GLU A 100 -13.01 -15.58 -13.30
C GLU A 100 -11.75 -14.98 -12.67
N GLN A 101 -10.74 -15.82 -12.42
CA GLN A 101 -9.43 -15.36 -11.95
C GLN A 101 -8.64 -14.74 -13.11
N LEU A 102 -8.28 -13.47 -12.97
CA LEU A 102 -7.45 -12.75 -13.94
C LEU A 102 -5.95 -12.97 -13.70
N ILE A 103 -5.55 -12.94 -12.42
CA ILE A 103 -4.16 -13.04 -11.99
C ILE A 103 -4.11 -13.50 -10.53
N ALA A 104 -3.16 -14.37 -10.21
CA ALA A 104 -2.81 -14.72 -8.84
C ALA A 104 -1.36 -14.34 -8.55
N VAL A 105 -1.11 -13.88 -7.33
CA VAL A 105 0.20 -13.45 -6.85
C VAL A 105 0.51 -14.20 -5.55
N THR A 106 1.59 -14.99 -5.57
CA THR A 106 2.08 -15.72 -4.39
C THR A 106 3.33 -15.04 -3.85
N LEU A 107 3.27 -14.57 -2.61
CA LEU A 107 4.38 -13.94 -1.90
C LEU A 107 5.38 -15.01 -1.43
N GLY A 108 6.66 -14.73 -1.61
CA GLY A 108 7.76 -15.56 -1.12
C GLY A 108 8.84 -14.71 -0.46
N GLY A 109 9.79 -15.37 0.20
CA GLY A 109 10.92 -14.70 0.83
C GLY A 109 11.83 -14.02 -0.20
N GLY A 110 11.75 -12.71 -0.30
CA GLY A 110 12.57 -11.88 -1.19
C GLY A 110 12.14 -11.85 -2.66
N VAL A 111 11.07 -12.57 -3.04
CA VAL A 111 10.52 -12.65 -4.40
C VAL A 111 9.02 -12.91 -4.34
N PHE A 112 8.30 -12.68 -5.42
CA PHE A 112 6.92 -13.15 -5.57
C PHE A 112 6.70 -13.81 -6.92
N TYR A 113 5.66 -14.62 -7.01
CA TYR A 113 5.28 -15.35 -8.21
C TYR A 113 3.96 -14.80 -8.74
N VAL A 114 3.89 -14.57 -10.04
CA VAL A 114 2.69 -14.12 -10.73
C VAL A 114 2.22 -15.20 -11.67
N HIS A 115 0.96 -15.61 -11.54
CA HIS A 115 0.30 -16.60 -12.37
C HIS A 115 -0.80 -15.94 -13.21
N ILE A 116 -0.72 -16.07 -14.53
CA ILE A 116 -1.68 -15.53 -15.50
C ILE A 116 -1.97 -16.59 -16.55
N ALA A 117 -3.19 -17.15 -16.54
CA ALA A 117 -3.54 -18.32 -17.33
C ALA A 117 -2.46 -19.42 -17.22
N ASN A 118 -1.89 -19.90 -18.33
CA ASN A 118 -0.87 -20.96 -18.30
C ASN A 118 0.57 -20.43 -18.20
N LYS A 119 0.79 -19.27 -17.57
CA LYS A 119 2.10 -18.62 -17.47
C LYS A 119 2.42 -18.27 -16.02
N ASP A 120 3.66 -18.58 -15.64
CA ASP A 120 4.24 -18.25 -14.35
C ASP A 120 5.42 -17.30 -14.52
N PHE A 121 5.48 -16.28 -13.68
CA PHE A 121 6.57 -15.32 -13.63
C PHE A 121 7.13 -15.26 -12.22
N ARG A 122 8.45 -15.40 -12.08
CA ARG A 122 9.16 -15.17 -10.82
C ARG A 122 9.72 -13.75 -10.83
N ILE A 123 9.31 -12.92 -9.87
CA ILE A 123 9.66 -11.50 -9.82
C ILE A 123 10.56 -11.24 -8.61
N ALA A 124 11.78 -10.78 -8.89
CA ALA A 124 12.75 -10.36 -7.88
C ALA A 124 12.94 -8.84 -7.82
N ASP A 125 12.61 -8.15 -8.93
CA ASP A 125 12.73 -6.71 -9.11
C ASP A 125 11.80 -6.25 -10.24
N GLU A 126 11.84 -4.96 -10.59
CA GLU A 126 10.93 -4.37 -11.57
C GLU A 126 11.18 -4.81 -13.02
N THR A 127 12.34 -5.38 -13.35
CA THR A 127 12.76 -5.65 -14.74
C THR A 127 11.82 -6.61 -15.47
N SER A 128 11.17 -7.50 -14.72
CA SER A 128 10.30 -8.54 -15.27
C SER A 128 8.83 -8.11 -15.38
N LEU A 129 8.45 -6.94 -14.85
CA LEU A 129 7.06 -6.49 -14.81
C LEU A 129 6.48 -6.22 -16.19
N ASP A 130 7.27 -5.76 -17.15
CA ASP A 130 6.79 -5.50 -18.52
C ASP A 130 6.24 -6.76 -19.19
N ASN A 131 6.87 -7.91 -18.94
CA ASN A 131 6.41 -9.19 -19.46
C ASN A 131 5.10 -9.64 -18.79
N VAL A 132 4.97 -9.38 -17.48
CA VAL A 132 3.74 -9.62 -16.73
C VAL A 132 2.60 -8.77 -17.28
N PHE A 133 2.82 -7.46 -17.48
CA PHE A 133 1.79 -6.56 -17.99
C PHE A 133 1.37 -6.89 -19.42
N LYS A 134 2.31 -7.30 -20.28
CA LYS A 134 2.00 -7.80 -21.63
C LYS A 134 1.16 -9.06 -21.59
N ALA A 135 1.46 -9.99 -20.69
CA ALA A 135 0.69 -11.22 -20.52
C ALA A 135 -0.72 -10.92 -20.00
N LEU A 136 -0.84 -10.07 -18.99
CA LEU A 136 -2.12 -9.65 -18.42
C LEU A 136 -3.01 -9.00 -19.48
N LYS A 137 -2.50 -7.99 -20.20
CA LYS A 137 -3.25 -7.28 -21.26
C LYS A 137 -3.74 -8.21 -22.37
N LYS A 138 -2.99 -9.27 -22.70
CA LYS A 138 -3.37 -10.25 -23.74
C LYS A 138 -4.44 -11.23 -23.27
N THR A 139 -4.49 -11.50 -21.97
CA THR A 139 -5.27 -12.61 -21.39
C THR A 139 -6.59 -12.14 -20.81
N VAL A 140 -6.60 -10.95 -20.21
CA VAL A 140 -7.77 -10.41 -19.52
C VAL A 140 -8.84 -9.96 -20.53
N PRO A 141 -10.12 -10.36 -20.35
CA PRO A 141 -11.22 -9.90 -21.18
C PRO A 141 -11.32 -8.37 -21.25
N ILE A 142 -11.74 -7.84 -22.40
CA ILE A 142 -11.90 -6.39 -22.61
C ILE A 142 -12.89 -5.79 -21.58
N GLY A 143 -13.95 -6.53 -21.22
CA GLY A 143 -14.94 -6.07 -20.23
C GLY A 143 -14.39 -5.85 -18.83
N SER A 144 -13.30 -6.53 -18.47
CA SER A 144 -12.63 -6.37 -17.18
C SER A 144 -11.56 -5.26 -17.19
N GLN A 145 -11.28 -4.67 -18.36
CA GLN A 145 -10.41 -3.49 -18.47
C GLN A 145 -11.23 -2.24 -18.17
N ARG A 146 -10.62 -1.32 -17.42
CA ARG A 146 -11.26 -0.06 -17.10
C ARG A 146 -11.43 0.78 -18.37
N PRO A 147 -12.64 1.33 -18.62
CA PRO A 147 -12.86 2.22 -19.76
C PRO A 147 -11.90 3.41 -19.72
N PHE A 148 -11.39 3.78 -20.90
CA PHE A 148 -10.42 4.85 -21.02
C PHE A 148 -10.97 6.19 -20.51
N GLU A 149 -12.26 6.44 -20.73
CA GLU A 149 -12.98 7.62 -20.29
C GLU A 149 -12.97 7.77 -18.75
N GLN A 150 -12.97 6.66 -18.01
CA GLN A 150 -12.86 6.71 -16.54
C GLN A 150 -11.44 7.08 -16.10
N LEU A 151 -10.42 6.61 -16.84
CA LEU A 151 -9.01 6.90 -16.60
C LEU A 151 -8.66 8.35 -16.94
N THR A 152 -9.23 8.87 -18.02
CA THR A 152 -8.96 10.21 -18.57
C THR A 152 -9.97 11.27 -18.17
N ALA A 153 -11.07 10.90 -17.51
CA ALA A 153 -11.98 11.88 -16.93
C ALA A 153 -11.16 12.88 -16.13
N ASN A 154 -11.09 14.09 -16.69
CA ASN A 154 -10.34 15.19 -16.15
C ASN A 154 -11.29 16.38 -16.25
N PRO A 155 -11.92 16.78 -15.14
CA PRO A 155 -12.38 18.15 -15.00
C PRO A 155 -11.16 19.05 -15.24
N ASP A 156 -11.37 20.14 -15.98
CA ASP A 156 -10.47 21.28 -16.16
C ASP A 156 -9.20 21.26 -15.29
N THR A 157 -8.01 21.43 -15.89
CA THR A 157 -6.72 21.48 -15.20
C THR A 157 -6.65 22.49 -14.05
N ASN A 158 -7.53 23.50 -14.03
CA ASN A 158 -7.69 24.44 -12.93
C ASN A 158 -8.31 23.82 -11.67
N VAL A 159 -9.05 22.71 -11.82
CA VAL A 159 -9.72 21.98 -10.75
C VAL A 159 -8.73 21.07 -10.02
N PHE A 160 -7.76 20.47 -10.73
CA PHE A 160 -6.77 19.53 -10.15
C PHE A 160 -5.29 19.79 -10.54
N PRO A 161 -4.67 20.86 -10.02
CA PRO A 161 -3.30 21.27 -10.42
C PRO A 161 -2.20 20.25 -10.12
N CYS A 162 -2.43 19.33 -9.18
CA CYS A 162 -1.49 18.25 -8.83
C CYS A 162 -1.71 16.96 -9.63
N GLY A 163 -2.79 16.86 -10.40
CA GLY A 163 -3.22 15.67 -11.13
C GLY A 163 -4.10 14.68 -10.35
N TYR A 164 -4.34 14.88 -9.05
CA TYR A 164 -5.23 14.04 -8.23
C TYR A 164 -6.69 14.20 -8.67
N ARG A 165 -7.47 13.10 -8.74
CA ARG A 165 -8.93 13.17 -8.95
C ARG A 165 -9.63 13.58 -7.66
N CYS A 166 -9.51 14.83 -7.22
CA CYS A 166 -10.22 15.28 -6.02
C CYS A 166 -11.76 15.17 -6.17
N ASP A 167 -12.32 15.14 -7.40
CA ASP A 167 -13.74 14.83 -7.68
C ASP A 167 -14.14 13.41 -7.29
N LEU A 168 -13.19 12.47 -7.28
CA LEU A 168 -13.41 11.12 -6.79
C LEU A 168 -12.85 10.94 -5.37
N CYS A 169 -12.28 12.00 -4.77
CA CYS A 169 -11.79 11.96 -3.40
C CYS A 169 -12.98 12.01 -2.45
N LEU A 170 -13.39 10.84 -1.99
CA LEU A 170 -14.51 10.69 -1.07
C LEU A 170 -14.22 11.24 0.34
N GLY A 171 -13.02 11.78 0.57
CA GLY A 171 -12.64 12.47 1.80
C GLY A 171 -13.24 13.89 1.96
N SER A 172 -14.10 14.35 1.04
CA SER A 172 -14.78 15.65 1.20
C SER A 172 -16.18 15.63 0.56
N LYS A 173 -17.21 15.91 1.37
CA LYS A 173 -18.61 16.07 0.91
C LYS A 173 -18.81 17.15 -0.16
N GLU A 174 -17.89 18.09 -0.28
CA GLU A 174 -17.93 19.13 -1.33
C GLU A 174 -17.64 18.55 -2.73
N TYR A 175 -16.97 17.40 -2.81
CA TYR A 175 -16.60 16.73 -4.05
C TYR A 175 -17.28 15.36 -4.23
N ASP A 176 -17.88 14.82 -3.15
CA ASP A 176 -18.78 13.67 -3.20
C ASP A 176 -20.21 14.10 -2.84
N GLU A 177 -21.01 14.45 -3.86
CA GLU A 177 -22.43 14.79 -3.71
C GLU A 177 -23.27 13.62 -3.16
N ASN A 178 -22.79 12.38 -3.27
CA ASN A 178 -23.49 11.19 -2.80
C ASN A 178 -23.20 10.86 -1.32
N ASN A 179 -22.16 11.46 -0.73
CA ASN A 179 -21.77 11.29 0.67
C ASN A 179 -21.76 9.82 1.10
N LEU A 180 -20.96 9.01 0.41
CA LEU A 180 -20.89 7.56 0.66
C LEU A 180 -20.30 7.30 2.05
N THR A 181 -21.04 6.57 2.89
CA THR A 181 -20.63 6.19 4.25
C THR A 181 -19.36 5.31 4.28
N GLU A 182 -19.11 4.59 3.20
CA GLU A 182 -17.98 3.68 2.98
C GLU A 182 -16.64 4.43 2.92
N SER A 183 -16.69 5.73 2.61
CA SER A 183 -15.54 6.61 2.39
C SER A 183 -14.72 6.86 3.64
N ASP A 184 -15.40 7.18 4.75
CA ASP A 184 -14.76 7.42 6.04
C ASP A 184 -14.15 6.13 6.59
N ASN A 185 -14.83 5.00 6.39
CA ASN A 185 -14.32 3.70 6.80
C ASN A 185 -13.07 3.32 5.99
N PHE A 186 -13.10 3.46 4.67
CA PHE A 186 -11.93 3.16 3.85
C PHE A 186 -10.76 4.11 4.14
N ALA A 187 -11.00 5.41 4.30
CA ALA A 187 -9.94 6.34 4.64
C ALA A 187 -9.28 5.99 5.99
N TYR A 188 -10.08 5.57 6.97
CA TYR A 188 -9.60 5.03 8.23
C TYR A 188 -8.83 3.71 8.05
N MET A 189 -9.37 2.73 7.33
CA MET A 189 -8.71 1.44 7.05
C MET A 189 -7.36 1.65 6.36
N ASN A 190 -7.33 2.55 5.37
CA ASN A 190 -6.13 2.96 4.66
C ASN A 190 -5.12 3.59 5.62
N TRP A 191 -5.55 4.52 6.47
CA TRP A 191 -4.69 5.14 7.48
C TRP A 191 -4.13 4.13 8.49
N VAL A 192 -4.96 3.22 9.00
CA VAL A 192 -4.56 2.11 9.87
C VAL A 192 -3.54 1.22 9.17
N CYS A 193 -3.76 0.88 7.90
CA CYS A 193 -2.86 0.03 7.15
C CYS A 193 -1.46 0.67 6.99
N TYR A 194 -1.37 1.98 6.75
CA TYR A 194 -0.07 2.65 6.61
C TYR A 194 0.62 2.93 7.94
N HIS A 195 -0.14 3.28 8.98
CA HIS A 195 0.42 3.84 10.21
C HIS A 195 0.30 2.92 11.44
N GLY A 196 -0.56 1.91 11.40
CA GLY A 196 -0.94 1.10 12.57
C GLY A 196 0.20 0.26 13.16
N CYS A 197 1.29 0.08 12.41
CA CYS A 197 2.49 -0.59 12.88
C CYS A 197 3.69 0.35 13.06
N VAL A 198 3.52 1.66 12.88
CA VAL A 198 4.58 2.66 13.06
C VAL A 198 4.65 3.04 14.55
N PRO A 199 5.79 2.81 15.24
CA PRO A 199 5.91 3.13 16.65
C PRO A 199 5.65 4.62 16.92
N GLY A 200 4.84 4.92 17.94
CA GLY A 200 4.55 6.29 18.37
C GLY A 200 3.42 6.99 17.59
N ILE A 201 2.70 6.28 16.72
CA ILE A 201 1.48 6.78 16.09
C ILE A 201 0.27 6.10 16.73
N ASP A 202 -0.53 6.86 17.49
CA ASP A 202 -1.87 6.44 17.91
C ASP A 202 -2.87 6.76 16.80
N ILE A 203 -3.66 5.76 16.43
CA ILE A 203 -4.69 5.89 15.40
C ILE A 203 -6.05 5.85 16.07
N GLU A 204 -6.68 7.00 16.15
CA GLU A 204 -8.07 7.11 16.60
C GLU A 204 -9.00 7.20 15.39
N ARG A 205 -10.09 6.42 15.42
CA ARG A 205 -11.17 6.60 14.44
C ARG A 205 -11.75 7.99 14.68
N PRO A 206 -11.76 8.86 13.67
CA PRO A 206 -12.30 10.18 13.88
C PRO A 206 -13.82 10.15 14.14
N PRO A 207 -14.35 11.14 14.88
CA PRO A 207 -15.78 11.20 15.15
C PRO A 207 -16.57 11.46 13.85
N ALA A 208 -17.66 10.71 13.65
CA ALA A 208 -18.46 10.61 12.42
C ALA A 208 -19.06 11.94 11.88
N ASN A 209 -18.97 13.02 12.65
CA ASN A 209 -19.48 14.35 12.31
C ASN A 209 -18.39 15.34 11.90
N LYS A 210 -17.11 14.95 11.88
CA LYS A 210 -16.02 15.77 11.36
C LYS A 210 -15.81 15.45 9.87
N ILE A 211 -16.40 16.29 9.02
CA ILE A 211 -16.20 16.27 7.58
C ILE A 211 -14.70 16.30 7.26
N GLY A 212 -14.20 15.25 6.59
CA GLY A 212 -12.97 15.30 5.80
C GLY A 212 -11.64 15.29 6.54
N ILE A 213 -11.39 14.24 7.33
CA ILE A 213 -10.14 14.11 8.09
C ILE A 213 -8.95 13.68 7.24
N PHE A 214 -9.19 13.19 6.02
CA PHE A 214 -8.14 12.87 5.05
C PHE A 214 -8.28 13.70 3.76
N ARG A 215 -8.53 15.00 3.91
CA ARG A 215 -8.35 15.94 2.79
C ARG A 215 -6.87 15.98 2.44
N CYS A 216 -6.51 15.59 1.20
CA CYS A 216 -5.18 15.83 0.68
C CYS A 216 -4.84 17.32 0.82
N SER A 217 -3.60 17.64 1.15
CA SER A 217 -3.10 19.02 1.24
C SER A 217 -3.35 19.85 -0.02
N GLY A 218 -3.52 19.19 -1.18
CA GLY A 218 -3.91 19.83 -2.44
C GLY A 218 -5.39 20.26 -2.53
N CYS A 219 -6.33 19.54 -1.89
CA CYS A 219 -7.75 19.89 -1.93
C CYS A 219 -8.13 20.96 -0.84
N ASN A 220 -7.22 21.27 0.11
CA ASN A 220 -7.42 22.36 1.08
C ASN A 220 -6.87 23.68 0.51
N GLN A 221 -7.67 24.32 -0.36
CA GLN A 221 -7.26 25.50 -1.14
C GLN A 221 -6.68 26.67 -0.30
N ASN A 222 -6.99 26.73 1.00
CA ASN A 222 -6.57 27.82 1.88
C ASN A 222 -5.22 27.61 2.61
N ASN A 223 -4.56 26.44 2.49
CA ASN A 223 -3.22 26.21 3.09
C ASN A 223 -2.36 25.25 2.26
N ASN A 224 -2.18 25.60 0.99
CA ASN A 224 -1.46 24.84 -0.05
C ASN A 224 0.08 24.75 0.15
N LYS A 225 0.59 24.98 1.37
CA LYS A 225 2.05 24.92 1.66
C LYS A 225 2.59 23.49 1.79
N PHE A 226 1.72 22.50 1.94
CA PHE A 226 2.11 21.12 2.18
C PHE A 226 2.14 20.25 0.91
N CYS A 227 1.55 20.70 -0.21
CA CYS A 227 1.55 19.93 -1.46
C CYS A 227 2.74 20.34 -2.34
N ARG A 228 3.86 19.61 -2.22
CA ARG A 228 5.11 19.91 -2.96
C ARG A 228 4.92 19.91 -4.48
N SER A 229 4.05 19.07 -5.02
CA SER A 229 3.80 18.97 -6.46
C SER A 229 3.16 20.23 -7.04
N ILE A 230 2.20 20.85 -6.32
CA ILE A 230 1.56 22.10 -6.75
C ILE A 230 2.56 23.24 -6.72
N THR A 231 3.29 23.39 -5.60
CA THR A 231 4.32 24.42 -5.47
C THR A 231 5.37 24.30 -6.57
N CYS A 232 5.90 23.10 -6.79
CA CYS A 232 6.90 22.83 -7.82
C CYS A 232 6.38 23.13 -9.23
N SER A 233 5.16 22.68 -9.57
CA SER A 233 4.58 22.93 -10.90
C SER A 233 4.42 24.43 -11.16
N LYS A 234 3.89 25.18 -10.17
CA LYS A 234 3.74 26.64 -10.23
C LYS A 234 5.06 27.38 -10.38
N GLU A 235 6.06 27.03 -9.58
CA GLU A 235 7.40 27.65 -9.63
C GLU A 235 8.10 27.42 -10.97
N LYS A 236 7.85 26.26 -11.61
CA LYS A 236 8.39 25.92 -12.93
C LYS A 236 7.55 26.41 -14.10
N GLY A 237 6.40 27.03 -13.85
CA GLY A 237 5.49 27.52 -14.89
C GLY A 237 4.68 26.41 -15.59
N TYR A 238 4.60 25.22 -15.01
CA TYR A 238 3.79 24.13 -15.53
C TYR A 238 2.39 24.12 -14.92
N THR A 239 1.40 23.74 -15.72
CA THR A 239 0.00 23.55 -15.31
C THR A 239 -0.11 22.45 -14.26
N ASN A 240 0.59 21.35 -14.48
CA ASN A 240 0.70 20.23 -13.55
C ASN A 240 1.95 19.38 -13.86
N CYS A 241 2.21 18.35 -13.06
CA CYS A 241 3.40 17.52 -13.22
C CYS A 241 3.43 16.69 -14.52
N ALA A 242 2.30 16.41 -15.17
CA ALA A 242 2.29 15.66 -16.44
C ALA A 242 2.96 16.46 -17.56
N GLU A 243 2.81 17.79 -17.54
CA GLU A 243 3.48 18.70 -18.48
C GLU A 243 5.01 18.71 -18.28
N CYS A 244 5.46 18.68 -17.03
CA CYS A 244 6.89 18.58 -16.72
C CYS A 244 7.50 17.24 -17.16
N GLY A 245 6.75 16.14 -17.04
CA GLY A 245 7.19 14.81 -17.46
C GLY A 245 8.20 14.08 -16.57
N GLU A 246 8.78 14.75 -15.56
CA GLU A 246 9.82 14.20 -14.68
C GLU A 246 9.29 13.61 -13.36
N TYR A 247 7.98 13.39 -13.23
CA TYR A 247 7.33 12.93 -11.99
C TYR A 247 7.69 11.50 -11.56
N HIS A 248 8.32 10.72 -12.44
CA HIS A 248 8.86 9.40 -12.09
C HIS A 248 10.22 9.49 -11.38
N SER A 249 11.04 10.47 -11.73
CA SER A 249 12.43 10.63 -11.28
C SER A 249 12.58 11.63 -10.12
N CYS A 250 11.64 12.56 -9.95
CA CYS A 250 11.69 13.55 -8.87
C CYS A 250 10.95 13.13 -7.59
N ASP A 251 11.34 13.73 -6.48
CA ASP A 251 10.90 13.39 -5.11
C ASP A 251 9.70 14.22 -4.63
N VAL A 252 9.06 15.00 -5.51
CA VAL A 252 7.89 15.83 -5.18
C VAL A 252 6.71 15.01 -4.66
N TYR A 253 6.68 13.70 -4.98
CA TYR A 253 5.70 12.73 -4.52
C TYR A 253 6.24 11.72 -3.51
N ARG A 254 7.46 11.91 -2.97
CA ARG A 254 8.09 10.95 -2.04
C ARG A 254 7.20 10.60 -0.85
N ASP A 255 6.50 11.60 -0.33
CA ASP A 255 5.66 11.47 0.87
C ASP A 255 4.17 11.25 0.48
N SER A 256 3.88 10.98 -0.80
CA SER A 256 2.53 10.73 -1.29
C SER A 256 2.16 9.26 -1.15
N HIS A 257 0.89 9.01 -0.80
CA HIS A 257 0.36 7.65 -0.70
C HIS A 257 0.40 6.99 -2.08
N TYR A 258 1.03 5.81 -2.17
CA TYR A 258 0.99 5.01 -3.39
C TYR A 258 -0.02 3.89 -3.24
N ALA A 259 -1.09 3.96 -4.02
CA ALA A 259 -2.19 3.00 -4.01
C ALA A 259 -1.75 1.53 -3.97
N GLY A 260 -0.63 1.15 -4.60
CA GLY A 260 -0.14 -0.23 -4.62
C GLY A 260 0.57 -0.72 -3.34
N GLN A 261 0.80 0.11 -2.32
CA GLN A 261 1.59 -0.27 -1.14
C GLN A 261 0.79 -0.99 -0.04
N CYS A 262 -0.55 -0.83 0.02
CA CYS A 262 -1.38 -1.21 1.18
C CYS A 262 -2.76 -1.77 0.79
N ASN A 263 -3.51 -2.23 1.78
CA ASN A 263 -4.91 -2.68 1.70
C ASN A 263 -5.13 -3.78 0.67
N LEU A 264 -4.54 -4.95 0.90
CA LEU A 264 -4.86 -6.13 0.11
C LEU A 264 -6.31 -6.56 0.39
N GLY A 265 -7.01 -7.10 -0.61
CA GLY A 265 -8.35 -7.63 -0.42
C GLY A 265 -9.49 -6.59 -0.57
N ILE A 266 -9.31 -5.60 -1.44
CA ILE A 266 -10.32 -4.56 -1.75
C ILE A 266 -11.16 -4.95 -2.96
N THR A 267 -12.41 -4.50 -3.00
CA THR A 267 -13.35 -4.80 -4.10
C THR A 267 -13.11 -3.91 -5.32
N ALA A 268 -13.62 -4.30 -6.49
CA ALA A 268 -13.55 -3.48 -7.70
C ALA A 268 -14.22 -2.10 -7.52
N GLU A 269 -15.29 -2.06 -6.72
CA GLU A 269 -16.00 -0.84 -6.36
C GLU A 269 -15.15 0.07 -5.47
N GLU A 270 -14.52 -0.48 -4.43
CA GLU A 270 -13.59 0.26 -3.58
C GLU A 270 -12.37 0.74 -4.36
N VAL A 271 -11.81 -0.09 -5.25
CA VAL A 271 -10.73 0.35 -6.14
C VAL A 271 -11.16 1.60 -6.90
N THR A 272 -12.33 1.54 -7.54
CA THR A 272 -12.85 2.62 -8.38
C THR A 272 -13.13 3.90 -7.58
N LYS A 273 -13.79 3.76 -6.44
CA LYS A 273 -14.25 4.89 -5.63
C LYS A 273 -13.15 5.47 -4.74
N LEU A 274 -12.22 4.63 -4.28
CA LEU A 274 -11.35 4.96 -3.14
C LEU A 274 -9.86 4.82 -3.43
N VAL A 275 -9.46 4.07 -4.46
CA VAL A 275 -8.03 3.88 -4.81
C VAL A 275 -7.62 4.68 -6.04
N ILE A 276 -8.42 4.63 -7.12
CA ILE A 276 -8.19 5.42 -8.33
C ILE A 276 -7.91 6.90 -8.06
N PRO A 277 -8.57 7.59 -7.11
CA PRO A 277 -8.28 8.98 -6.81
C PRO A 277 -6.82 9.26 -6.43
N TYR A 278 -6.11 8.24 -5.93
CA TYR A 278 -4.74 8.30 -5.44
C TYR A 278 -3.71 7.65 -6.37
N CYS A 279 -4.11 7.07 -7.51
CA CYS A 279 -3.21 6.48 -8.52
C CYS A 279 -2.50 7.56 -9.35
N MET A 280 -1.55 8.26 -8.73
CA MET A 280 -0.96 9.47 -9.29
C MET A 280 -0.09 9.25 -10.52
N LYS A 281 0.92 8.39 -10.43
CA LYS A 281 1.91 8.25 -11.50
C LYS A 281 1.29 7.64 -12.76
N GLU A 282 0.46 6.61 -12.59
CA GLU A 282 -0.25 5.96 -13.68
C GLU A 282 -1.21 6.91 -14.38
N ARG A 283 -1.85 7.83 -13.64
CA ARG A 283 -2.70 8.87 -14.22
C ARG A 283 -1.90 9.91 -14.99
N LEU A 284 -0.80 10.41 -14.41
CA LEU A 284 0.07 11.38 -15.09
C LEU A 284 0.64 10.80 -16.39
N ASP A 285 0.94 9.49 -16.44
CA ASP A 285 1.35 8.78 -17.66
C ASP A 285 0.28 8.84 -18.76
N ILE A 286 -0.99 8.60 -18.40
CA ILE A 286 -2.09 8.70 -19.36
C ILE A 286 -2.29 10.14 -19.83
N LEU A 287 -2.27 11.11 -18.91
CA LEU A 287 -2.44 12.53 -19.25
C LEU A 287 -1.34 13.02 -20.18
N ARG A 288 -0.09 12.64 -19.92
CA ARG A 288 1.05 12.97 -20.79
C ARG A 288 0.88 12.37 -22.18
N ALA A 289 0.56 11.08 -22.28
CA ALA A 289 0.28 10.45 -23.56
C ALA A 289 -0.86 11.18 -24.31
N HIS A 290 -1.84 11.69 -23.58
CA HIS A 290 -2.92 12.50 -24.16
C HIS A 290 -2.47 13.87 -24.68
N PHE A 291 -1.59 14.57 -23.95
CA PHE A 291 -0.98 15.83 -24.40
C PHE A 291 -0.14 15.61 -25.66
N ASP A 292 0.69 14.57 -25.68
CA ASP A 292 1.53 14.23 -26.84
C ASP A 292 0.68 13.91 -28.09
N MET A 293 -0.47 13.25 -27.92
CA MET A 293 -1.39 12.93 -29.02
C MET A 293 -2.17 14.15 -29.54
N ASN A 294 -2.41 15.15 -28.69
CA ASN A 294 -3.22 16.33 -29.01
C ASN A 294 -2.39 17.59 -29.35
N GLY A 295 -1.07 17.46 -29.40
CA GLY A 295 -0.15 18.51 -29.84
C GLY A 295 0.31 19.42 -28.71
N GLY A 296 1.49 19.12 -28.17
CA GLY A 296 2.40 20.13 -27.59
C GLY A 296 3.14 20.88 -28.69
#